data_AF-A0A6C0ENW4-F1
#
_entry.id   AF-A0A6C0ENW4-F1
#
_cell.length_a   1.000
_cell.length_b   1.000
_cell.length_c   1.000
_cell.angle_alpha   90.00
_cell.angle_beta   90.00
_cell.angle_gamma   90.00
#
_symmetry.space_group_name_H-M   'P 1'
#
loop_
_entity.id
_entity.type
_entity.pdbx_description
1 polymer ?
#
loop_
_entity_poly.entity_id
_entity_poly.type
_entity_poly.pdbx_seq_one_letter_code
_entity_poly.pdbx_strand_id
1 'polypeptide(L)' 'MDTNECTIGMLSGKRITTLWTKKSYIQGKHKTGGQSAQRFERLRNEAIKQWFKKIAQKLTTFK' A
#
# COMPACT_ATOMS: atom_id res chain seq x y z
N MET A 1 -9.16 0.15 3.66
CA MET A 1 -7.79 -0.26 3.34
C MET A 1 -6.88 0.90 3.63
N ASP A 2 -6.04 0.75 4.65
CA ASP A 2 -5.05 1.76 5.01
C ASP A 2 -3.97 1.82 3.93
N THR A 3 -3.67 3.01 3.39
CA THR A 3 -2.62 3.17 2.37
C THR A 3 -1.22 3.21 2.96
N ASN A 4 -1.08 3.27 4.29
CA ASN A 4 0.20 3.53 4.94
C ASN A 4 0.88 2.24 5.39
N GLU A 5 0.14 1.16 5.66
CA GLU A 5 0.73 -0.10 6.13
C GLU A 5 0.00 -1.32 5.53
N CYS A 6 0.77 -2.29 5.02
CA CYS A 6 0.25 -3.58 4.58
C CYS A 6 0.97 -4.70 5.31
N THR A 7 0.19 -5.51 6.03
CA THR A 7 0.65 -6.73 6.70
C THR A 7 -0.08 -7.92 6.07
N ILE A 8 0.68 -8.83 5.47
CA ILE A 8 0.20 -10.09 4.93
C ILE A 8 0.52 -11.17 5.97
N GLY A 9 -0.52 -11.80 6.51
CA GLY A 9 -0.42 -12.95 7.40
C GLY A 9 -1.19 -14.14 6.85
N MET A 10 -0.66 -15.34 7.10
CA MET A 10 -1.35 -16.59 6.80
C MET A 10 -1.93 -17.13 8.10
N LEU A 11 -3.23 -17.44 8.08
CA LEU A 11 -3.90 -18.11 9.18
C LEU A 11 -3.76 -19.61 8.99
N SER A 12 -3.11 -20.29 9.93
CA SER A 12 -3.08 -21.75 10.00
C SER A 12 -3.70 -22.18 11.33
N GLY A 13 -4.95 -22.65 11.27
CA GLY A 13 -5.72 -23.08 12.45
C GLY A 13 -5.87 -21.96 13.49
N LYS A 14 -5.20 -22.12 14.64
CA LYS A 14 -5.27 -21.19 15.79
C LYS A 14 -4.11 -20.18 15.84
N ARG A 15 -3.17 -20.23 14.88
CA ARG A 15 -1.99 -19.35 14.82
C ARG A 15 -2.02 -18.46 13.59
N ILE A 16 -1.77 -17.17 13.81
CA ILE A 16 -1.57 -16.17 12.76
C ILE A 16 -0.06 -16.02 12.57
N THR A 17 0.45 -16.47 11.43
CA THR A 17 1.86 -16.26 11.07
C THR A 17 1.94 -15.05 10.17
N THR A 18 2.62 -13.99 10.62
CA THR A 18 2.83 -12.80 9.81
C THR A 18 3.97 -13.08 8.84
N LEU A 19 3.68 -13.13 7.53
CA LEU A 19 4.64 -13.47 6.49
C LEU A 19 5.40 -12.25 5.98
N TRP A 20 4.71 -11.11 5.89
CA TRP A 20 5.29 -9.91 5.32
C TRP A 20 4.61 -8.65 5.84
N THR A 21 5.40 -7.77 6.43
CA THR A 21 4.94 -6.44 6.86
C THR A 21 5.71 -5.40 6.07
N LYS A 22 4.99 -4.49 5.41
CA LYS A 22 5.61 -3.37 4.73
C LYS A 22 4.81 -2.10 4.92
N LYS A 23 5.52 -1.06 5.35
CA LYS A 23 5.00 0.30 5.37
C LYS A 23 5.09 0.91 3.97
N SER A 24 4.03 1.60 3.60
CA SER A 24 3.89 2.31 2.36
C SER A 24 4.30 3.77 2.58
N TYR A 25 5.29 4.23 1.83
CA TYR A 25 5.77 5.61 1.81
C TYR A 25 4.84 6.52 0.98
N ILE A 26 3.53 6.24 0.95
CA ILE A 26 2.57 7.08 0.24
C ILE A 26 2.41 8.35 1.07
N GLN A 27 2.83 9.48 0.50
CA GLN A 27 2.74 10.78 1.16
C GLN A 27 1.29 11.06 1.59
N GLY A 28 1.11 11.67 2.76
CA GLY A 28 -0.19 12.05 3.32
C GLY A 28 -0.96 13.04 2.42
N LYS A 29 -2.25 13.28 2.72
CA LYS A 29 -3.01 14.28 1.98
C LYS A 29 -2.45 15.67 2.30
N HIS A 30 -1.77 16.29 1.35
CA HIS A 30 -1.38 17.69 1.48
C HIS A 30 -2.64 18.56 1.33
N LYS A 31 -2.95 19.34 2.38
CA LYS A 31 -4.10 20.25 2.44
C LYS A 31 -3.82 21.61 1.79
N THR A 32 -2.60 21.84 1.32
CA THR A 32 -2.15 23.12 0.79
C THR A 32 -2.51 23.22 -0.69
N GLY A 33 -3.56 23.97 -1.00
CA GLY A 33 -3.99 24.24 -2.37
C GLY A 33 -3.03 25.18 -3.09
N GLY A 34 -2.57 24.75 -4.26
CA GLY A 34 -1.70 25.53 -5.15
C GLY A 34 -1.66 24.90 -6.55
N GLN A 35 -1.00 25.55 -7.51
CA GLN A 35 -0.95 25.11 -8.91
C GLN A 35 -0.40 23.68 -9.10
N SER A 36 0.41 23.20 -8.16
CA SER A 36 1.00 21.86 -8.18
C SER A 36 0.13 20.77 -7.52
N ALA A 37 -1.02 21.12 -6.92
CA ALA A 37 -1.87 20.18 -6.19
C ALA A 37 -2.32 18.99 -7.07
N GLN A 38 -2.78 19.25 -8.29
CA GLN A 38 -3.24 18.22 -9.22
C GLN A 38 -2.12 17.24 -9.61
N ARG A 39 -0.87 17.72 -9.74
CA ARG A 39 0.30 16.87 -10.02
C ARG A 39 0.57 15.92 -8.85
N PHE A 40 0.52 16.42 -7.62
CA PHE A 40 0.74 15.59 -6.44
C PHE A 40 -0.36 14.55 -6.25
N GLU A 41 -1.62 14.88 -6.55
CA GLU A 41 -2.71 13.90 -6.56
C GLU A 41 -2.49 12.81 -7.61
N ARG A 42 -2.01 13.17 -8.80
CA ARG A 42 -1.67 12.18 -9.84
C ARG A 42 -0.54 11.24 -9.40
N LEU A 43 0.55 11.80 -8.87
CA LEU A 43 1.67 11.01 -8.34
C LEU A 43 1.22 10.08 -7.20
N ARG A 44 0.34 10.56 -6.33
CA ARG A 44 -0.27 9.74 -5.27
C ARG A 44 -1.07 8.58 -5.85
N ASN A 45 -1.95 8.85 -6.81
CA ASN A 45 -2.76 7.81 -7.44
C ASN A 45 -1.91 6.75 -8.15
N GLU A 46 -0.82 7.17 -8.78
CA GLU A 46 0.13 6.24 -9.42
C GLU A 46 0.86 5.38 -8.38
N ALA A 47 1.33 5.97 -7.29
CA ALA A 47 1.97 5.25 -6.19
C ALA A 47 1.02 4.24 -5.53
N ILE A 48 -0.25 4.61 -5.32
CA ILE A 48 -1.29 3.72 -4.80
C ILE A 48 -1.49 2.52 -5.72
N LYS A 49 -1.63 2.74 -7.03
CA LYS A 49 -1.80 1.65 -8.01
C LYS A 49 -0.59 0.71 -8.03
N GLN A 50 0.62 1.26 -8.00
CA GLN A 50 1.85 0.46 -7.93
C GLN A 50 1.95 -0.36 -6.64
N TRP A 51 1.51 0.21 -5.52
CA TRP A 51 1.48 -0.46 -4.22
C TRP A 51 0.57 -1.69 -4.24
N PHE A 52 -0.66 -1.53 -4.72
CA PHE A 52 -1.60 -2.65 -4.85
C PHE A 52 -1.10 -3.72 -5.81
N LYS A 53 -0.49 -3.33 -6.94
CA LYS A 53 0.12 -4.29 -7.88
C LYS A 53 1.24 -5.10 -7.22
N LYS A 54 2.10 -4.47 -6.41
CA LYS A 54 3.18 -5.16 -5.68
C LYS A 54 2.64 -6.15 -4.65
N ILE A 55 1.59 -5.78 -3.91
CA ILE A 55 0.94 -6.68 -2.95
C ILE A 55 0.33 -7.88 -3.68
N ALA A 56 -0.41 -7.64 -4.76
CA ALA A 56 -1.03 -8.71 -5.56
C ALA A 56 0.02 -9.69 -6.09
N GLN A 57 1.11 -9.18 -6.67
CA GLN A 57 2.23 -10.03 -7.13
C GLN A 57 2.82 -10.87 -5.99
N LYS A 58 3.04 -10.28 -4.81
CA LYS A 58 3.56 -11.01 -3.66
C LYS A 58 2.61 -12.13 -3.23
N LEU A 59 1.31 -11.85 -3.12
CA LEU A 59 0.31 -12.87 -2.79
C LEU A 59 0.27 -14.01 -3.81
N THR A 60 0.40 -13.72 -5.11
CA THR A 60 0.45 -14.74 -6.15
C THR A 60 1.69 -15.64 -6.03
N THR A 61 2.85 -15.08 -5.68
CA THR A 61 4.08 -15.88 -5.48
C THR A 61 4.01 -16.81 -4.26
N PHE A 62 3.21 -16.46 -3.24
CA PHE A 62 3.03 -17.31 -2.05
C PHE A 62 1.98 -18.41 -2.24
N LYS A 63 1.21 -18.38 -3.33
CA LYS A 63 0.32 -19.47 -3.74
C LYS A 63 1.13 -20.59 -4.37
#